data_AF-A0A6B3EFL8-F1
#
_entry.id   AF-A0A6B3EFL8-F1
#
_cell.length_a   1.000
_cell.length_b   1.000
_cell.length_c   1.000
_cell.angle_alpha   90.00
_cell.angle_beta   90.00
_cell.angle_gamma   90.00
#
_symmetry.space_group_name_H-M   'P 1'
#
loop_
_entity.id
_entity.type
_entity.pdbx_description
1 polymer ?
#
loop_
_entity_poly.entity_id
_entity_poly.type
_entity_poly.pdbx_seq_one_letter_code
_entity_poly.pdbx_strand_id
1 'polypeptide(L)'
;MARIMTTHAADLAARIGAPVELAGVAVRRPDKVREGIDPALITTDATALVKRGDLDVVIEVIGGIEPARTLITTAFAHGASVVSA
;
A
#
# COMPACT_ATOMS: atom_id res chain seq x y z
N MET A 1 -3.59 -6.08 6.63
CA MET A 1 -3.79 -4.62 6.54
C MET A 1 -4.85 -4.23 5.51
N ALA A 2 -4.65 -4.50 4.21
CA ALA A 2 -5.57 -4.08 3.14
C ALA A 2 -7.06 -4.41 3.39
N ARG A 3 -7.38 -5.62 3.89
CA ARG A 3 -8.76 -5.99 4.26
C ARG A 3 -9.35 -5.16 5.41
N ILE A 4 -8.53 -4.76 6.39
CA ILE A 4 -8.98 -3.93 7.52
C ILE A 4 -9.34 -2.54 6.99
N MET A 5 -8.53 -1.99 6.08
CA MET A 5 -8.81 -0.70 5.44
C MET A 5 -10.16 -0.71 4.70
N THR A 6 -10.48 -1.79 3.99
CA THR A 6 -11.76 -1.89 3.27
C THR A 6 -12.94 -2.17 4.20
N THR A 7 -12.75 -2.98 5.25
CA THR A 7 -13.84 -3.39 6.16
C THR A 7 -14.19 -2.32 7.19
N HIS A 8 -13.21 -1.50 7.61
CA HIS A 8 -13.37 -0.47 8.65
C HIS A 8 -13.25 0.95 8.10
N ALA A 9 -13.46 1.16 6.80
CA ALA A 9 -13.27 2.45 6.13
C ALA A 9 -14.01 3.61 6.83
N ALA A 10 -15.24 3.40 7.29
CA ALA A 10 -16.03 4.43 7.98
C ALA A 10 -15.47 4.81 9.35
N ASP A 11 -15.02 3.84 10.15
CA ASP A 11 -14.41 4.09 11.47
C ASP A 11 -13.04 4.78 11.31
N LEU A 12 -12.24 4.34 10.32
CA LEU A 12 -10.98 5.00 9.97
C LEU A 12 -11.23 6.45 9.54
N ALA A 13 -12.21 6.69 8.67
CA ALA A 13 -12.54 8.03 8.21
C ALA A 13 -13.00 8.94 9.36
N ALA A 14 -13.81 8.44 10.28
CA ALA A 14 -14.26 9.20 11.44
C ALA A 14 -13.11 9.61 12.37
N ARG A 15 -12.05 8.80 12.47
CA ARG A 15 -10.88 9.08 13.32
C ARG A 15 -9.83 9.96 12.64
N ILE A 16 -9.62 9.75 11.33
CA ILE A 16 -8.62 10.48 10.54
C ILE A 16 -9.16 11.84 10.09
N GLY A 17 -10.48 11.96 9.92
CA GLY A 17 -11.15 13.15 9.40
C GLY A 17 -11.28 13.17 7.88
N ALA A 18 -10.84 12.11 7.19
CA ALA A 18 -10.91 11.96 5.74
C ALA A 18 -11.05 10.47 5.33
N PRO A 19 -11.66 10.15 4.17
CA PRO A 19 -11.70 8.79 3.65
C PRO A 19 -10.31 8.19 3.48
N VAL A 20 -10.19 6.89 3.76
CA VAL A 20 -8.96 6.12 3.49
C VAL A 20 -9.20 5.23 2.29
N GLU A 21 -8.44 5.46 1.22
CA GLU A 21 -8.60 4.75 -0.05
C GLU A 21 -7.41 3.83 -0.31
N LEU A 22 -7.69 2.59 -0.74
CA LEU A 22 -6.65 1.65 -1.13
C LEU A 22 -6.27 1.86 -2.59
N ALA A 23 -5.19 2.61 -2.82
CA ALA A 23 -4.74 2.95 -4.17
C ALA A 23 -4.07 1.80 -4.94
N GLY A 24 -3.53 0.80 -4.25
CA GLY A 24 -2.88 -0.36 -4.87
C GLY A 24 -2.19 -1.28 -3.87
N VAL A 25 -1.90 -2.51 -4.29
CA VAL A 25 -1.24 -3.56 -3.49
C VAL A 25 -0.20 -4.25 -4.36
N ALA A 26 1.08 -4.00 -4.06
CA ALA A 26 2.18 -4.69 -4.70
C ALA A 26 2.44 -6.06 -4.06
N VAL A 27 2.57 -7.11 -4.88
CA VAL A 27 2.72 -8.48 -4.42
C VAL A 27 3.72 -9.25 -5.28
N ARG A 28 4.43 -10.21 -4.66
CA ARG A 28 5.35 -11.09 -5.40
C ARG A 28 4.63 -12.20 -6.19
N ARG A 29 3.47 -12.65 -5.74
CA ARG A 29 2.69 -13.75 -6.33
C ARG A 29 1.27 -13.26 -6.62
N PRO A 30 0.95 -12.83 -7.84
CA PRO A 30 -0.37 -12.26 -8.15
C PRO A 30 -1.47 -13.32 -8.03
N ASP A 31 -1.19 -14.56 -8.44
CA ASP A 31 -2.16 -15.67 -8.51
C ASP A 31 -2.65 -16.18 -7.15
N LYS A 32 -2.04 -15.72 -6.05
CA LYS A 32 -2.55 -16.06 -4.71
C LYS A 32 -3.85 -15.28 -4.48
N VAL A 33 -4.96 -16.01 -4.31
CA VAL A 33 -6.27 -15.39 -4.00
C VAL A 33 -6.18 -14.51 -2.76
N ARG A 34 -6.71 -13.29 -2.87
CA ARG A 34 -6.82 -12.29 -1.80
C ARG A 34 -8.26 -11.86 -1.67
N GLU A 35 -9.01 -12.60 -0.86
CA GLU A 35 -10.43 -12.32 -0.63
C GLU A 35 -10.65 -10.90 -0.12
N GLY A 36 -11.63 -10.21 -0.71
CA GLY A 36 -12.01 -8.85 -0.33
C GLY A 36 -11.09 -7.73 -0.85
N ILE A 37 -10.19 -8.04 -1.78
CA ILE A 37 -9.36 -7.05 -2.50
C ILE A 37 -9.71 -7.11 -3.98
N ASP A 38 -9.99 -5.95 -4.58
CA ASP A 38 -10.20 -5.84 -6.02
C ASP A 38 -8.91 -6.27 -6.77
N PRO A 39 -8.98 -7.27 -7.67
CA PRO A 39 -7.83 -7.69 -8.48
C PRO A 39 -7.19 -6.55 -9.28
N ALA A 40 -7.94 -5.51 -9.65
CA ALA A 40 -7.41 -4.36 -10.38
C ALA A 40 -6.40 -3.53 -9.56
N LEU A 41 -6.45 -3.65 -8.22
CA LEU A 41 -5.50 -2.99 -7.33
C LEU A 41 -4.19 -3.79 -7.16
N ILE A 42 -4.14 -5.03 -7.64
CA ILE A 42 -2.99 -5.91 -7.44
C ILE A 42 -1.99 -5.71 -8.58
N THR A 43 -0.74 -5.45 -8.22
CA THR A 43 0.38 -5.36 -9.16
C THR A 43 1.57 -6.18 -8.70
N THR A 44 2.42 -6.61 -9.63
CA THR A 44 3.73 -7.18 -9.33
C THR A 44 4.86 -6.14 -9.41
N ASP A 45 4.57 -4.94 -9.93
CA ASP A 45 5.52 -3.83 -10.02
C ASP A 45 5.39 -2.91 -8.81
N ALA A 46 6.09 -3.27 -7.74
CA ALA A 46 6.14 -2.46 -6.52
C ALA A 46 6.80 -1.09 -6.76
N THR A 47 7.77 -1.02 -7.67
CA THR A 47 8.53 0.21 -7.94
C THR A 47 7.66 1.24 -8.65
N ALA A 48 6.89 0.83 -9.67
CA ALA A 48 5.93 1.71 -10.33
C ALA A 48 4.85 2.18 -9.35
N LEU A 49 4.39 1.31 -8.44
CA LEU A 49 3.39 1.69 -7.44
C LEU A 49 3.91 2.79 -6.52
N VAL A 50 5.09 2.62 -5.88
CA VAL A 50 5.61 3.60 -4.92
C VAL A 50 6.11 4.91 -5.56
N LYS A 51 6.25 4.95 -6.89
CA LYS A 51 6.60 6.17 -7.65
C LYS A 51 5.39 7.03 -8.02
N ARG A 52 4.17 6.53 -7.81
CA ARG A 52 2.96 7.31 -8.06
C ARG A 52 2.95 8.55 -7.16
N GLY A 53 2.79 9.72 -7.77
CA GLY A 53 2.76 11.00 -7.05
C GLY A 53 1.42 11.31 -6.37
N ASP A 54 0.43 10.41 -6.46
CA ASP A 54 -0.88 10.53 -5.83
C ASP A 54 -1.01 9.67 -4.55
N LEU A 55 0.10 9.12 -4.04
CA LEU A 55 0.11 8.34 -2.80
C LEU A 55 0.52 9.22 -1.61
N ASP A 56 -0.35 9.34 -0.62
CA ASP A 56 -0.03 10.00 0.64
C ASP A 56 0.79 9.11 1.59
N VAL A 57 0.49 7.81 1.59
CA VAL A 57 1.08 6.83 2.52
C VAL A 57 1.39 5.50 1.82
N VAL A 58 2.59 4.99 2.03
CA VAL A 58 3.03 3.64 1.66
C VAL A 58 3.16 2.77 2.91
N ILE A 59 2.55 1.60 2.88
CA ILE A 59 2.65 0.59 3.94
C ILE A 59 3.57 -0.54 3.45
N GLU A 60 4.73 -0.69 4.08
CA GLU A 60 5.72 -1.72 3.77
C GLU A 60 5.59 -2.89 4.77
N VAL A 61 5.37 -4.10 4.24
CA VAL A 61 5.19 -5.35 5.01
C VAL A 61 5.80 -6.56 4.27
N ILE A 62 6.84 -6.30 3.46
CA ILE A 62 7.54 -7.30 2.66
C ILE A 62 8.52 -8.07 3.55
N GLY A 63 9.17 -7.37 4.48
CA GLY A 63 10.21 -7.91 5.35
C GLY A 63 11.55 -8.10 4.65
N GLY A 64 12.63 -8.21 5.43
CA GLY A 64 14.00 -8.21 4.93
C GLY A 64 14.52 -6.80 4.61
N ILE A 65 15.77 -6.69 4.17
CA ILE A 65 16.41 -5.39 3.90
C ILE A 65 16.12 -4.91 2.48
N GLU A 66 16.36 -5.76 1.48
CA GLU A 66 16.04 -5.48 0.07
C GLU A 66 14.97 -6.45 -0.41
N PRO A 67 13.97 -5.99 -1.19
CA PRO A 67 13.84 -4.65 -1.80
C PRO A 67 13.20 -3.58 -0.89
N ALA A 68 12.93 -3.88 0.38
CA ALA A 68 12.18 -3.00 1.28
C ALA A 68 12.81 -1.59 1.39
N ARG A 69 14.11 -1.50 1.67
CA ARG A 69 14.83 -0.22 1.77
C ARG A 69 14.72 0.60 0.49
N THR A 70 14.91 -0.04 -0.68
CA THR A 70 14.80 0.65 -1.98
C THR A 70 13.39 1.20 -2.20
N LEU A 71 12.35 0.44 -1.86
CA LEU A 71 10.95 0.87 -2.01
C LEU A 71 10.61 2.01 -1.05
N ILE A 72 11.05 1.93 0.21
CA ILE A 72 10.83 2.96 1.23
C ILE A 72 11.49 4.27 0.82
N THR A 73 12.77 4.22 0.42
CA THR A 73 13.50 5.43 -0.01
C THR A 73 12.91 6.02 -1.29
N THR A 74 12.40 5.19 -2.20
CA THR A 74 11.67 5.66 -3.40
C THR A 74 10.36 6.35 -3.02
N ALA A 75 9.57 5.77 -2.11
CA ALA A 75 8.32 6.38 -1.64
C ALA A 75 8.56 7.78 -1.05
N PHE A 76 9.59 7.94 -0.20
CA PHE A 76 9.97 9.24 0.34
C PHE A 76 10.38 10.24 -0.73
N ALA A 77 11.16 9.80 -1.73
CA ALA A 77 11.57 10.67 -2.84
C ALA A 77 10.38 11.15 -3.69
N HIS A 78 9.26 10.42 -3.65
CA HIS A 78 8.02 10.74 -4.35
C HIS A 78 6.94 11.38 -3.45
N GLY A 79 7.29 11.75 -2.21
CA GLY A 79 6.43 12.53 -1.33
C GLY A 79 5.50 11.73 -0.42
N ALA A 80 5.55 10.40 -0.48
CA ALA A 80 4.72 9.55 0.37
C ALA A 80 5.36 9.34 1.75
N SER A 81 4.55 9.38 2.80
CA SER A 81 4.94 8.90 4.14
C SER A 81 5.03 7.38 4.16
N VAL A 82 5.85 6.80 5.04
CA VAL A 82 6.03 5.34 5.12
C VAL A 82 5.72 4.82 6.51
N VAL A 83 4.96 3.73 6.57
CA VAL A 83 4.77 2.88 7.76
C VAL A 83 5.34 1.49 7.43
N SER A 84 6.24 0.97 8.26
CA SER A 84 6.90 -0.34 8.09
C SER A 84 6.79 -1.17 9.38
N ALA A 85 6.91 -2.49 9.28
CA ALA A 85 6.74 -3.46 10.38
C ALA A 85 7.77 -4.60 10.33
#